data_AF-A0A447QFV9-F1
#
_entry.id   AF-A0A447QFV9-F1
#
_cell.length_a   1.000
_cell.length_b   1.000
_cell.length_c   1.000
_cell.angle_alpha   90.00
_cell.angle_beta   90.00
_cell.angle_gamma   90.00
#
_symmetry.space_group_name_H-M   'P 1'
#
loop_
_entity.id
_entity.type
_entity.pdbx_description
1 polymer ?
#
loop_
_entity_poly.entity_id
_entity_poly.type
_entity_poly.pdbx_seq_one_letter_code
_entity_poly.pdbx_strand_id
1 'polypeptide(L)' 'MTVATIMAGLLPIMWSDGAGSEVMQRIAAPMIGGMISAPILSMLVIPAVYLLMHKSAEPSGNKTLIN' A
#
# COMPACT_ATOMS: atom_id res chain seq x y z
N MET A 1 4.67 6.17 -10.22
CA MET A 1 5.85 7.06 -10.08
C MET A 1 6.61 6.77 -8.78
N THR A 2 5.99 6.95 -7.61
CA THR A 2 6.65 6.83 -6.28
C THR A 2 7.28 5.48 -5.96
N VAL A 3 6.56 4.37 -6.19
CA VAL A 3 7.07 3.01 -5.91
C VAL A 3 8.28 2.69 -6.78
N ALA A 4 8.18 2.98 -8.08
CA ALA A 4 9.26 2.75 -9.03
C ALA A 4 10.53 3.53 -8.67
N THR A 5 10.39 4.79 -8.24
CA THR A 5 11.54 5.61 -7.81
C THR A 5 12.20 5.07 -6.53
N ILE A 6 11.41 4.60 -5.55
CA ILE A 6 11.95 4.03 -4.32
C ILE A 6 12.67 2.70 -4.60
N MET A 7 12.07 1.84 -5.43
CA MET A 7 12.68 0.58 -5.85
C MET A 7 13.99 0.83 -6.60
N ALA A 8 14.02 1.77 -7.54
CA ALA A 8 15.23 2.12 -8.29
C ALA A 8 16.35 2.65 -7.39
N GLY A 9 16.04 3.42 -6.34
CA GLY A 9 17.02 3.93 -5.39
C GLY A 9 17.54 2.89 -4.39
N LEU A 10 16.70 1.91 -4.00
CA LEU A 10 17.06 0.87 -3.02
C LEU A 10 17.71 -0.36 -3.67
N LEU A 11 17.45 -0.62 -4.95
CA LEU A 11 18.00 -1.77 -5.70
C LEU A 11 19.55 -1.87 -5.62
N PRO A 12 20.34 -0.79 -5.83
CA PRO A 12 21.79 -0.88 -5.72
C PRO A 12 22.28 -1.12 -4.29
N ILE A 13 21.50 -0.72 -3.27
CA ILE A 13 21.85 -0.97 -1.86
C ILE A 13 21.77 -2.47 -1.55
N MET A 14 20.85 -3.20 -2.18
CA MET A 14 20.77 -4.65 -1.99
C MET A 14 21.92 -5.44 -2.62
N TRP A 15 22.54 -4.92 -3.68
CA TRP A 15 23.68 -5.55 -4.37
C TRP A 15 25.03 -5.02 -3.89
N SER A 16 25.05 -4.15 -2.88
CA SER A 16 26.29 -3.66 -2.30
C SER A 16 26.88 -4.74 -1.39
N ASP A 17 28.03 -5.30 -1.72
CA ASP A 17 28.77 -6.28 -0.89
C ASP A 17 30.00 -5.60 -0.26
N GLY A 18 29.75 -4.76 0.76
CA GLY A 18 30.79 -4.07 1.54
C GLY A 18 30.60 -4.22 3.05
N ALA A 19 31.60 -3.83 3.84
CA ALA A 19 31.50 -3.83 5.30
C ALA A 19 30.29 -2.99 5.77
N GLY A 20 29.38 -3.60 6.54
CA GLY A 20 28.13 -2.95 6.99
C GLY A 20 26.93 -3.14 6.06
N SER A 21 27.11 -3.77 4.89
CA SER A 21 26.00 -4.12 3.98
C SER A 21 24.95 -5.00 4.66
N GLU A 22 25.38 -5.92 5.51
CA GLU A 22 24.50 -6.84 6.25
C GLU A 22 23.41 -6.11 7.05
N VAL A 23 23.74 -4.93 7.58
CA VAL A 23 22.80 -4.10 8.36
C VAL A 23 21.91 -3.30 7.42
N MET A 24 22.48 -2.69 6.37
CA MET A 24 21.70 -1.92 5.40
C MET A 24 20.70 -2.79 4.65
N GLN A 25 21.08 -4.00 4.27
CA GLN A 25 20.23 -4.95 3.54
C GLN A 25 19.04 -5.41 4.39
N ARG A 26 19.23 -5.58 5.72
CA ARG A 26 18.15 -5.91 6.66
C ARG A 26 17.13 -4.78 6.85
N ILE A 27 17.54 -3.54 6.64
CA ILE A 27 16.63 -2.37 6.67
C ILE A 27 15.95 -2.21 5.31
N ALA A 28 16.69 -2.37 4.21
CA ALA A 28 16.19 -2.18 2.86
C ALA A 28 15.23 -3.31 2.41
N ALA A 29 15.48 -4.56 2.81
CA ALA A 29 14.65 -5.71 2.43
C ALA A 29 13.15 -5.56 2.82
N PRO A 30 12.79 -5.25 4.08
CA PRO A 30 11.40 -5.03 4.45
C PRO A 30 10.82 -3.76 3.81
N MET A 31 11.63 -2.73 3.56
CA MET A 31 11.17 -1.52 2.86
C MET A 31 10.73 -1.83 1.42
N ILE A 32 11.54 -2.60 0.68
CA ILE A 32 11.21 -3.05 -0.69
C ILE A 32 9.94 -3.90 -0.69
N GLY A 33 9.85 -4.88 0.22
CA GLY A 33 8.66 -5.73 0.34
C GLY A 33 7.39 -4.95 0.71
N GLY A 34 7.50 -4.00 1.64
CA GLY A 34 6.41 -3.12 2.05
C GLY A 34 5.94 -2.21 0.93
N MET A 35 6.87 -1.66 0.14
CA MET A 35 6.54 -0.77 -0.98
C MET A 35 5.83 -1.48 -2.14
N ILE A 36 5.95 -2.80 -2.26
CA ILE A 36 5.18 -3.58 -3.24
C ILE A 36 3.81 -3.96 -2.66
N SER A 37 3.79 -4.47 -1.44
CA SER A 37 2.58 -5.02 -0.81
C SER A 37 1.59 -3.93 -0.36
N ALA A 38 2.06 -2.84 0.22
CA ALA A 38 1.21 -1.79 0.78
C ALA A 38 0.34 -1.05 -0.25
N PRO A 39 0.83 -0.70 -1.47
CA PRO A 39 -0.01 -0.05 -2.48
C PRO A 39 -1.05 -0.99 -3.06
N ILE A 40 -0.69 -2.27 -3.28
CA ILE A 40 -1.63 -3.30 -3.76
C ILE A 40 -2.72 -3.49 -2.72
N LEU A 41 -2.33 -3.66 -1.46
CA LEU A 41 -3.27 -3.80 -0.36
C LEU A 41 -4.12 -2.53 -0.21
N SER A 42 -3.55 -1.34 -0.33
CA SER A 42 -4.31 -0.08 -0.25
C SER A 42 -5.31 0.07 -1.40
N MET A 43 -4.94 -0.25 -2.63
CA MET A 43 -5.87 -0.23 -3.76
C MET A 43 -7.04 -1.20 -3.59
N LEU A 44 -6.89 -2.27 -2.79
CA LEU A 44 -7.95 -3.22 -2.50
C LEU A 44 -8.74 -2.87 -1.22
N VAL A 45 -8.03 -2.49 -0.16
CA VAL A 45 -8.59 -2.23 1.18
C VAL A 45 -9.34 -0.91 1.21
N ILE A 46 -8.79 0.16 0.63
CA ILE A 46 -9.46 1.47 0.62
C ILE A 46 -10.85 1.39 -0.02
N PRO A 47 -11.06 0.81 -1.22
CA PRO A 47 -12.40 0.70 -1.79
C PRO A 47 -13.30 -0.26 -1.00
N ALA A 48 -12.76 -1.37 -0.48
CA ALA A 48 -13.55 -2.30 0.33
C ALA A 48 -14.09 -1.63 1.61
N VAL A 49 -13.24 -0.88 2.31
CA VAL A 49 -13.62 -0.10 3.49
C VAL A 49 -14.56 1.04 3.11
N TYR A 50 -14.29 1.75 2.00
CA TYR A 50 -15.18 2.80 1.51
C TYR A 50 -16.59 2.27 1.24
N LEU A 51 -16.74 1.15 0.53
CA LEU A 51 -18.05 0.55 0.25
C LEU A 51 -18.75 0.05 1.52
N LEU A 52 -18.00 -0.51 2.48
CA LEU A 52 -18.58 -0.95 3.76
C LEU A 52 -19.11 0.24 4.57
N MET A 53 -18.34 1.33 4.63
CA MET A 53 -18.75 2.57 5.29
C MET A 53 -19.88 3.25 4.53
N HIS A 54 -19.84 3.33 3.19
CA HIS A 54 -20.91 3.92 2.38
C HIS A 54 -22.21 3.12 2.49
N LYS A 55 -22.15 1.79 2.49
CA LYS A 55 -23.34 0.95 2.68
C LYS A 55 -23.92 1.07 4.09
N SER A 56 -23.07 1.35 5.08
CA SER A 56 -23.52 1.66 6.46
C SER A 56 -24.01 3.10 6.61
N ALA A 57 -23.55 4.00 5.73
CA ALA A 57 -23.92 5.41 5.68
C ALA A 57 -25.03 5.71 4.66
N GLU A 58 -25.60 4.70 4.00
CA GLU A 58 -26.93 4.80 3.41
C GLU A 58 -27.94 4.68 4.57
N PRO A 59 -28.51 5.78 5.09
CA PRO A 59 -29.73 5.66 5.85
C PRO A 59 -30.74 5.02 4.91
N SER A 60 -31.14 3.79 5.24
CA SER A 60 -32.36 3.15 4.75
C SER A 60 -33.54 4.07 5.06
N GLY A 61 -33.77 5.04 4.18
CA GLY A 61 -34.75 6.10 4.40
C GLY A 61 -35.16 6.70 3.07
N ASN A 62 -36.32 6.25 2.60
CA ASN A 62 -37.16 6.96 1.64
C ASN A 62 -36.86 6.80 0.13
N LYS A 63 -37.03 5.58 -0.38
CA LYS A 63 -37.35 5.34 -1.80
C LYS A 63 -38.83 4.97 -2.02
N THR A 64 -39.70 5.22 -1.03
CA THR A 64 -41.12 4.81 -1.04
C THR A 64 -42.11 5.98 -0.96
N LEU A 65 -41.67 7.25 -0.86
CA LEU A 65 -42.58 8.40 -0.79
C LEU A 65 -42.61 9.30 -2.05
N ILE A 66 -42.14 8.82 -3.20
CA ILE A 66 -42.19 9.58 -4.48
C ILE A 66 -42.59 8.72 -5.70
N ASN A 67 -43.33 7.63 -5.50
CA ASN A 67 -44.06 6.97 -6.59
C ASN A 67 -45.37 6.33 -6.10
#